data_AF-A0A957MBX1-F1
#
_entry.id   AF-A0A957MBX1-F1
#
_cell.length_a   1.000
_cell.length_b   1.000
_cell.length_c   1.000
_cell.angle_alpha   90.00
_cell.angle_beta   90.00
_cell.angle_gamma   90.00
#
_symmetry.space_group_name_H-M   'P 1'
#
loop_
_entity.id
_entity.type
_entity.pdbx_description
1 polymer ?
#
loop_
_entity_poly.entity_id
_entity_poly.type
_entity_poly.pdbx_seq_one_letter_code
_entity_poly.pdbx_strand_id
1 'polypeptide(L)'
;LATIGQSDWNKSIDMLKHGQEPTTVIDEPWVGVLAENWHAVERDKEAVRALGGLHVVGTERHEARRIDNQLRGRSGRLGDPGSSRFYLSLDDDLMRKFGGERISGLMSRLGVEEDVPIEAGLVNRAIENSQTKVEGYNFDIRKHVLRYDEVVNEQRNRIYDQRRRILTEPSLRLTVEDMIGAEVGDLVAQFTTGDYEDEWQLDELIQALRGVVHHVPADLTPERWQNMKRDQIEADAIEIA
;
A
#
# COMPACT_ATOMS: atom_id res chain seq x y z
N LEU A 1 22.11 21.16 -25.81
CA LEU A 1 21.34 21.84 -24.74
C LEU A 1 22.34 22.62 -23.92
N ALA A 2 22.18 23.94 -23.77
CA ALA A 2 23.07 24.73 -22.92
C ALA A 2 22.87 24.29 -21.46
N THR A 3 23.94 23.91 -20.78
CA THR A 3 23.89 23.49 -19.38
C THR A 3 23.93 24.73 -18.51
N ILE A 4 22.78 25.13 -17.96
CA ILE A 4 22.71 26.28 -17.04
C ILE A 4 23.31 25.84 -15.69
N GLY A 5 24.36 26.54 -15.25
CA GLY A 5 24.97 26.30 -13.95
C GLY A 5 24.03 26.65 -12.80
N GLN A 6 23.84 25.74 -11.84
CA GLN A 6 22.95 25.97 -10.69
C GLN A 6 23.34 27.21 -9.87
N SER A 7 24.65 27.50 -9.76
CA SER A 7 25.18 28.67 -9.07
C SER A 7 24.73 29.97 -9.73
N ASP A 8 24.89 30.07 -11.04
CA ASP A 8 24.57 31.26 -11.82
C ASP A 8 23.06 31.48 -11.90
N TRP A 9 22.27 30.39 -11.98
CA TRP A 9 20.82 30.43 -11.84
C TRP A 9 20.39 31.04 -10.51
N ASN A 10 20.90 30.50 -9.39
CA ASN A 10 20.52 30.97 -8.06
C ASN A 10 20.94 32.44 -7.83
N LYS A 11 22.13 32.82 -8.30
CA LYS A 11 22.62 34.20 -8.23
C LYS A 11 21.73 35.15 -9.03
N SER A 12 21.32 34.76 -10.23
CA SER A 12 20.44 35.58 -11.08
C SER A 12 19.07 35.82 -10.44
N ILE A 13 18.48 34.78 -9.84
CA ILE A 13 17.21 34.89 -9.10
C ILE A 13 17.35 35.79 -7.87
N ASP A 14 18.45 35.69 -7.13
CA ASP A 14 18.69 36.51 -5.95
C ASP A 14 18.83 38.00 -6.31
N MET A 15 19.56 38.31 -7.39
CA MET A 15 19.67 39.68 -7.91
C MET A 15 18.30 40.26 -8.27
N LEU A 16 17.47 39.50 -9.01
CA LEU A 16 16.12 39.92 -9.41
C LEU A 16 15.20 40.19 -8.21
N LYS A 17 15.28 39.38 -7.15
CA LYS A 17 14.54 39.61 -5.89
C LYS A 17 14.91 40.92 -5.20
N HIS A 18 16.15 41.38 -5.37
CA HIS A 18 16.65 42.65 -4.83
C HIS A 18 16.52 43.81 -5.83
N GLY A 19 15.86 43.61 -6.97
CA GLY A 19 15.67 44.64 -8.01
C GLY A 19 16.93 44.96 -8.81
N GLN A 20 17.91 44.05 -8.84
CA GLN A 20 19.13 44.18 -9.64
C GLN A 20 19.04 43.36 -10.93
N GLU A 21 19.59 43.89 -12.02
CA GLU A 21 19.57 43.21 -13.32
C GLU A 21 20.74 42.21 -13.45
N PRO A 22 20.47 40.89 -13.59
CA PRO A 22 21.52 39.88 -13.61
C PRO A 22 22.37 39.90 -14.88
N THR A 23 21.86 40.51 -15.96
CA THR A 23 22.58 40.75 -17.23
C THR A 23 23.81 41.65 -17.06
N THR A 24 23.90 42.40 -15.95
CA THR A 24 25.07 43.24 -15.63
C THR A 24 26.27 42.44 -15.12
N VAL A 25 26.04 41.22 -14.64
CA VAL A 25 27.05 40.37 -14.00
C VAL A 25 27.29 39.09 -14.79
N ILE A 26 26.28 38.58 -15.49
CA ILE A 26 26.35 37.36 -16.27
C ILE A 26 25.87 37.66 -17.69
N ASP A 27 26.81 37.62 -18.64
CA ASP A 27 26.55 37.86 -20.06
C ASP A 27 26.22 36.54 -20.76
N GLU A 28 25.04 35.99 -20.46
CA GLU A 28 24.52 34.80 -21.13
C GLU A 28 23.08 35.03 -21.63
N PRO A 29 22.71 34.52 -22.83
CA PRO A 29 21.40 34.78 -23.43
C PRO A 29 20.20 34.36 -22.57
N TRP A 30 20.32 33.28 -21.78
CA TRP A 30 19.24 32.81 -20.91
C TRP A 30 18.95 33.78 -19.75
N VAL A 31 19.92 34.59 -19.33
CA VAL A 31 19.78 35.57 -18.25
C VAL A 31 18.87 36.71 -18.67
N GLY A 32 19.00 37.18 -19.91
CA GLY A 32 18.10 38.18 -20.48
C GLY A 32 16.65 37.68 -20.54
N VAL A 33 16.46 36.44 -21.01
CA VAL A 33 15.13 35.80 -21.03
C VAL A 33 14.56 35.63 -19.62
N LEU A 34 15.38 35.24 -18.65
CA LEU A 34 14.95 35.11 -17.26
C LEU A 34 14.48 36.44 -16.68
N ALA A 35 15.26 37.52 -16.86
CA ALA A 35 14.90 38.84 -16.36
C ALA A 35 13.61 39.38 -16.99
N GLU A 36 13.45 39.23 -18.31
CA GLU A 36 12.23 39.61 -19.02
C GLU A 36 11.00 38.88 -18.46
N ASN A 37 11.08 37.55 -18.31
CA ASN A 37 9.99 36.73 -17.78
C ASN A 37 9.71 37.03 -16.30
N TRP A 38 10.74 37.31 -15.50
CA TRP A 38 10.58 37.69 -14.10
C TRP A 38 9.73 38.95 -13.95
N HIS A 39 10.06 40.00 -14.72
CA HIS A 39 9.31 41.26 -14.70
C HIS A 39 7.90 41.10 -15.24
N ALA A 40 7.71 40.26 -16.27
CA ALA A 40 6.37 39.93 -16.76
C ALA A 40 5.52 39.24 -15.69
N VAL A 41 6.08 38.23 -15.01
CA VAL A 41 5.40 37.49 -13.93
C VAL A 41 5.07 38.39 -12.74
N GLU A 42 5.97 39.30 -12.35
CA GLU A 42 5.69 40.19 -11.21
C GLU A 42 4.54 41.17 -11.53
N ARG A 43 4.50 41.73 -12.74
CA ARG A 43 3.37 42.56 -13.20
C ARG A 43 2.05 41.78 -13.23
N ASP A 44 2.06 40.59 -13.81
CA ASP A 44 0.87 39.73 -13.89
C ASP A 44 0.39 39.31 -12.50
N LYS A 45 1.32 39.00 -11.59
CA LYS A 45 1.03 38.65 -10.21
C LYS A 45 0.31 39.80 -9.48
N GLU A 46 0.77 41.04 -9.62
CA GLU A 46 0.08 42.20 -9.03
C GLU A 46 -1.33 42.37 -9.61
N ALA A 47 -1.48 42.26 -10.94
CA ALA A 47 -2.77 42.37 -11.61
C ALA A 47 -3.75 41.26 -11.16
N VAL A 48 -3.31 40.01 -11.11
CA VAL A 48 -4.11 38.87 -10.66
C VAL A 48 -4.50 39.02 -9.19
N ARG A 49 -3.58 39.49 -8.33
CA ARG A 49 -3.91 39.78 -6.93
C ARG A 49 -4.98 40.86 -6.80
N ALA A 50 -4.90 41.92 -7.59
CA ALA A 50 -5.91 42.98 -7.61
C ALA A 50 -7.28 42.48 -8.08
N LEU A 51 -7.33 41.46 -8.94
CA LEU A 51 -8.56 40.80 -9.38
C LEU A 51 -9.12 39.77 -8.37
N GLY A 52 -8.49 39.59 -7.21
CA GLY A 52 -8.93 38.65 -6.17
C GLY A 52 -8.28 37.27 -6.24
N GLY A 53 -7.28 37.09 -7.12
CA GLY A 53 -6.47 35.89 -7.24
C GLY A 53 -7.18 34.69 -7.86
N LEU A 54 -6.63 33.49 -7.62
CA LEU A 54 -7.15 32.26 -8.23
C LEU A 54 -8.54 31.92 -7.67
N HIS A 55 -9.54 31.81 -8.54
CA HIS A 55 -10.85 31.25 -8.23
C HIS A 55 -10.93 29.78 -8.62
N VAL A 56 -11.19 28.91 -7.64
CA VAL A 56 -11.32 27.46 -7.86
C VAL A 56 -12.80 27.08 -7.88
N VAL A 57 -13.23 26.49 -8.99
CA VAL A 57 -14.58 25.97 -9.17
C VAL A 57 -14.55 24.45 -9.10
N GLY A 58 -15.22 23.88 -8.10
CA GLY A 58 -15.52 22.45 -8.04
C GLY A 58 -16.87 22.17 -8.69
N THR A 59 -16.91 21.23 -9.63
CA THR A 59 -18.13 20.86 -10.37
C THR A 59 -18.90 19.70 -9.75
N GLU A 60 -18.29 19.01 -8.79
CA GLU A 60 -18.87 17.90 -8.03
C GLU A 60 -18.10 17.71 -6.72
N ARG A 61 -18.58 16.81 -5.85
CA ARG A 61 -17.85 16.34 -4.68
C ARG A 61 -17.08 15.08 -5.02
N HIS A 62 -15.82 15.02 -4.60
CA HIS A 62 -15.08 13.77 -4.62
C HIS A 62 -15.57 12.83 -3.51
N GLU A 63 -15.20 11.56 -3.64
CA GLU A 63 -15.47 10.51 -2.65
C GLU A 63 -14.89 10.80 -1.25
N ALA A 64 -13.91 11.71 -1.15
CA ALA A 64 -13.28 12.07 0.10
C ALA A 64 -13.10 13.59 0.25
N ARG A 65 -13.42 14.11 1.44
CA ARG A 65 -13.32 15.53 1.79
C ARG A 65 -11.89 16.06 1.65
N ARG A 66 -10.92 15.19 1.90
CA ARG A 66 -9.49 15.51 1.73
C ARG A 66 -9.16 15.93 0.29
N ILE A 67 -9.74 15.27 -0.71
CA ILE A 67 -9.47 15.56 -2.13
C ILE A 67 -10.11 16.90 -2.52
N ASP A 68 -11.34 17.18 -2.05
CA ASP A 68 -11.96 18.48 -2.22
C ASP A 68 -11.13 19.61 -1.60
N ASN A 69 -10.58 19.38 -0.39
CA ASN A 69 -9.72 20.36 0.27
C ASN A 69 -8.39 20.56 -0.49
N GLN A 70 -7.86 19.54 -1.17
CA GLN A 70 -6.70 19.71 -2.04
C GLN A 70 -7.01 20.60 -3.23
N LEU A 71 -8.20 20.47 -3.82
CA LEU A 71 -8.65 21.36 -4.88
C LEU A 71 -8.81 22.80 -4.36
N ARG A 72 -9.49 23.01 -3.22
CA ARG A 72 -9.60 24.34 -2.57
C ARG A 72 -8.24 24.97 -2.32
N GLY A 73 -7.30 24.18 -1.78
CA GLY A 73 -5.94 24.60 -1.43
C GLY A 73 -5.05 24.93 -2.62
N ARG A 74 -5.53 24.79 -3.87
CA ARG A 74 -4.85 25.35 -5.05
C ARG A 74 -4.92 26.88 -5.07
N SER A 75 -5.98 27.46 -4.49
CA SER A 75 -6.10 28.91 -4.29
C SER A 75 -5.48 29.37 -2.97
N GLY A 76 -5.15 30.67 -2.88
CA GLY A 76 -4.74 31.30 -1.62
C GLY A 76 -3.38 30.86 -1.07
N ARG A 77 -2.48 30.41 -1.94
CA ARG A 77 -1.16 29.93 -1.55
C ARG A 77 -0.31 31.07 -0.97
N LEU A 78 0.47 30.80 0.08
CA LEU A 78 1.36 31.78 0.74
C LEU A 78 0.63 33.09 1.17
N GLY A 79 -0.68 33.03 1.43
CA GLY A 79 -1.46 34.20 1.83
C GLY A 79 -1.91 35.09 0.67
N ASP A 80 -1.78 34.63 -0.58
CA ASP A 80 -2.38 35.31 -1.72
C ASP A 80 -3.91 35.37 -1.62
N PRO A 81 -4.56 36.39 -2.20
CA PRO A 81 -6.00 36.38 -2.37
C PRO A 81 -6.42 35.20 -3.25
N GLY A 82 -7.60 34.65 -2.97
CA GLY A 82 -8.14 33.53 -3.70
C GLY A 82 -9.50 33.14 -3.15
N SER A 83 -10.26 32.42 -3.95
CA SER A 83 -11.58 31.94 -3.53
C SER A 83 -11.86 30.56 -4.10
N SER A 84 -12.75 29.82 -3.46
CA SER A 84 -13.19 28.53 -3.96
C SER A 84 -14.68 28.34 -3.74
N ARG A 85 -15.36 27.73 -4.71
CA ARG A 85 -16.79 27.40 -4.63
C ARG A 85 -17.04 26.06 -5.30
N PHE A 86 -17.92 25.27 -4.69
CA PHE A 86 -18.35 23.99 -5.24
C PHE A 86 -19.81 24.13 -5.65
N TYR A 87 -20.12 23.71 -6.87
CA TYR A 87 -21.45 23.57 -7.42
C TYR A 87 -21.73 22.07 -7.51
N LEU A 88 -22.88 21.65 -7.03
CA LEU A 88 -23.25 20.23 -6.91
C LEU A 88 -24.64 20.04 -7.49
N SER A 89 -24.84 18.93 -8.19
CA SER A 89 -26.16 18.45 -8.56
C SER A 89 -26.55 17.26 -7.69
N LEU A 90 -27.84 17.05 -7.53
CA LEU A 90 -28.36 15.85 -6.87
C LEU A 90 -28.23 14.60 -7.75
N ASP A 91 -28.02 14.79 -9.05
CA ASP A 91 -27.75 13.72 -10.01
C ASP A 91 -26.26 13.35 -10.08
N ASP A 92 -25.39 14.05 -9.34
CA ASP A 92 -23.97 13.76 -9.30
C ASP A 92 -23.70 12.34 -8.79
N ASP A 93 -22.57 11.79 -9.23
CA ASP A 93 -22.22 10.39 -8.99
C ASP A 93 -22.18 10.00 -7.50
N LEU A 94 -21.70 10.91 -6.65
CA LEU A 94 -21.69 10.74 -5.19
C LEU A 94 -23.12 10.63 -4.63
N MET A 95 -24.02 11.49 -5.09
CA MET A 95 -25.41 11.55 -4.62
C MET A 95 -26.21 10.37 -5.16
N ARG A 96 -25.99 9.97 -6.42
CA ARG A 96 -26.61 8.80 -7.04
C ARG A 96 -26.23 7.50 -6.33
N LYS A 97 -24.95 7.33 -6.00
CA LYS A 97 -24.45 6.08 -5.37
C LYS A 97 -24.71 6.02 -3.86
N PHE A 98 -24.67 7.15 -3.15
CA PHE A 98 -24.67 7.17 -1.68
C PHE A 98 -25.68 8.14 -1.03
N GLY A 99 -26.27 9.05 -1.81
CA GLY A 99 -27.29 10.01 -1.36
C GLY A 99 -28.72 9.43 -1.31
N GLY A 100 -29.04 8.48 -2.19
CA GLY A 100 -30.22 7.60 -2.12
C GLY A 100 -31.60 8.28 -2.02
N GLU A 101 -32.60 7.52 -1.54
CA GLU A 101 -34.02 7.93 -1.36
C GLU A 101 -34.20 9.19 -0.51
N ARG A 102 -33.29 9.46 0.44
CA ARG A 102 -33.42 10.59 1.37
C ARG A 102 -33.30 11.94 0.67
N ILE A 103 -32.46 12.03 -0.36
CA ILE A 103 -32.27 13.28 -1.10
C ILE A 103 -33.41 13.49 -2.10
N SER A 104 -33.80 12.44 -2.82
CA SER A 104 -34.95 12.47 -3.75
C SER A 104 -36.28 12.78 -3.03
N GLY A 105 -36.50 12.19 -1.85
CA GLY A 105 -37.67 12.48 -1.01
C GLY A 105 -37.67 13.87 -0.39
N LEU A 106 -36.49 14.49 -0.21
CA LEU A 106 -36.39 15.87 0.27
C LEU A 106 -36.74 16.88 -0.83
N MET A 107 -36.27 16.66 -2.06
CA MET A 107 -36.61 17.47 -3.24
C MET A 107 -38.12 17.51 -3.50
N SER A 108 -38.75 16.32 -3.50
CA SER A 108 -40.20 16.18 -3.71
C SER A 108 -41.03 16.96 -2.68
N ARG A 109 -40.49 17.19 -1.48
CA ARG A 109 -41.14 17.94 -0.39
C ARG A 109 -40.82 19.42 -0.40
N LEU A 110 -39.63 19.80 -0.88
CA LEU A 110 -39.19 21.19 -0.90
C LEU A 110 -39.80 21.99 -2.06
N GLY A 111 -40.30 21.33 -3.11
CA GLY A 111 -41.01 21.98 -4.22
C GLY A 111 -40.18 23.10 -4.87
N VAL A 112 -38.86 22.89 -4.95
CA VAL A 112 -37.92 23.90 -5.45
C VAL A 112 -37.97 23.93 -6.98
N GLU A 113 -38.01 25.12 -7.55
CA GLU A 113 -37.83 25.34 -9.00
C GLU A 113 -36.44 24.87 -9.44
N GLU A 114 -36.34 24.23 -10.61
CA GLU A 114 -35.11 23.56 -11.09
C GLU A 114 -33.88 24.48 -11.18
N ASP A 115 -34.09 25.80 -11.34
CA ASP A 115 -33.03 26.79 -11.56
C ASP A 115 -32.65 27.60 -10.30
N VAL A 116 -33.22 27.27 -9.12
CA VAL A 116 -32.95 28.00 -7.88
C VAL A 116 -31.91 27.27 -7.03
N PRO A 117 -30.78 27.91 -6.66
CA PRO A 117 -29.80 27.32 -5.77
C PRO A 117 -30.40 26.92 -4.43
N ILE A 118 -30.22 25.65 -4.04
CA ILE A 118 -30.72 25.13 -2.77
C ILE A 118 -29.72 25.43 -1.66
N GLU A 119 -29.95 26.50 -0.91
CA GLU A 119 -29.18 26.81 0.30
C GLU A 119 -29.90 26.30 1.56
N ALA A 120 -30.03 24.98 1.69
CA ALA A 120 -30.61 24.33 2.86
C ALA A 120 -29.53 23.64 3.70
N GLY A 121 -29.37 24.05 4.96
CA GLY A 121 -28.42 23.42 5.89
C GLY A 121 -28.68 21.92 6.13
N LEU A 122 -29.88 21.43 5.81
CA LEU A 122 -30.21 19.99 5.82
C LEU A 122 -29.61 19.24 4.63
N VAL A 123 -29.59 19.86 3.44
CA VAL A 123 -29.01 19.29 2.21
C VAL A 123 -27.49 19.23 2.33
N ASN A 124 -26.84 20.28 2.83
CA ASN A 124 -25.39 20.26 3.09
C ASN A 124 -24.99 19.12 4.04
N ARG A 125 -25.75 18.90 5.12
CA ARG A 125 -25.51 17.77 6.04
C ARG A 125 -25.70 16.41 5.37
N ALA A 126 -26.69 16.27 4.48
CA ALA A 126 -26.90 15.03 3.74
C ALA A 126 -25.74 14.72 2.79
N ILE A 127 -25.20 15.75 2.12
CA ILE A 127 -24.02 15.64 1.25
C ILE A 127 -22.79 15.23 2.06
N GLU A 128 -22.52 15.89 3.19
CA GLU A 128 -21.40 15.55 4.07
C GLU A 128 -21.50 14.10 4.59
N ASN A 129 -22.68 13.68 5.05
CA ASN A 129 -22.90 12.31 5.51
C ASN A 129 -22.68 11.27 4.39
N SER A 130 -23.06 11.59 3.16
CA SER A 130 -22.83 10.71 2.01
C SER A 130 -21.33 10.55 1.75
N GLN A 131 -20.56 11.65 1.78
CA GLN A 131 -19.11 11.62 1.65
C GLN A 131 -18.45 10.81 2.78
N THR A 132 -18.86 10.98 4.04
CA THR A 132 -18.35 10.19 5.17
C THR A 132 -18.64 8.69 5.01
N LYS A 133 -19.81 8.32 4.47
CA LYS A 133 -20.12 6.91 4.17
C LYS A 133 -19.20 6.33 3.11
N VAL A 134 -18.91 7.08 2.04
CA VAL A 134 -17.98 6.64 0.98
C VAL A 134 -16.57 6.47 1.54
N GLU A 135 -16.11 7.42 2.36
CA GLU A 135 -14.82 7.31 3.03
C GLU A 135 -14.74 6.07 3.91
N GLY A 136 -15.79 5.77 4.69
CA GLY A 136 -15.90 4.56 5.50
C GLY A 136 -15.87 3.28 4.67
N TYR A 137 -16.65 3.23 3.59
CA TYR A 137 -16.65 2.10 2.66
C TYR A 137 -15.27 1.83 2.05
N ASN A 138 -14.61 2.89 1.55
CA ASN A 138 -13.25 2.80 1.00
C ASN A 138 -12.21 2.45 2.07
N PHE A 139 -12.41 2.86 3.32
CA PHE A 139 -11.57 2.46 4.45
C PHE A 139 -11.72 0.96 4.75
N ASP A 140 -12.95 0.45 4.79
CA ASP A 140 -13.24 -0.95 5.03
C ASP A 140 -12.66 -1.84 3.93
N ILE A 141 -12.82 -1.48 2.66
CA ILE A 141 -12.19 -2.20 1.53
C ILE A 141 -10.68 -2.30 1.75
N ARG A 142 -10.02 -1.17 2.03
CA ARG A 142 -8.57 -1.14 2.24
C ARG A 142 -8.16 -1.99 3.44
N LYS A 143 -8.93 -1.96 4.53
CA LYS A 143 -8.70 -2.81 5.71
C LYS A 143 -8.87 -4.29 5.38
N HIS A 144 -9.86 -4.65 4.57
CA HIS A 144 -10.05 -6.02 4.12
C HIS A 144 -8.87 -6.49 3.26
N VAL A 145 -8.48 -5.71 2.26
CA VAL A 145 -7.31 -6.01 1.41
C VAL A 145 -6.04 -6.17 2.25
N LEU A 146 -5.80 -5.27 3.21
CA LEU A 146 -4.65 -5.35 4.11
C LEU A 146 -4.68 -6.64 4.95
N ARG A 147 -5.82 -7.03 5.51
CA ARG A 147 -5.93 -8.27 6.29
C ARG A 147 -5.63 -9.53 5.47
N TYR A 148 -6.04 -9.56 4.21
CA TYR A 148 -5.67 -10.67 3.32
C TYR A 148 -4.17 -10.65 3.02
N ASP A 149 -3.59 -9.47 2.78
CA ASP A 149 -2.16 -9.32 2.54
C ASP A 149 -1.33 -9.69 3.77
N GLU A 150 -1.78 -9.41 5.00
CA GLU A 150 -1.07 -9.77 6.24
C GLU A 150 -0.73 -11.26 6.30
N VAL A 151 -1.68 -12.13 5.96
CA VAL A 151 -1.48 -13.60 5.92
C VAL A 151 -0.47 -13.99 4.84
N VAL A 152 -0.63 -13.46 3.63
CA VAL A 152 0.26 -13.76 2.50
C VAL A 152 1.66 -13.21 2.77
N ASN A 153 1.76 -12.07 3.43
CA ASN A 153 3.02 -11.42 3.76
C ASN A 153 3.79 -12.20 4.83
N GLU A 154 3.11 -12.77 5.85
CA GLU A 154 3.77 -13.66 6.81
C GLU A 154 4.35 -14.90 6.11
N GLN A 155 3.56 -15.56 5.25
CA GLN A 155 4.03 -16.70 4.46
C GLN A 155 5.21 -16.32 3.57
N ARG A 156 5.11 -15.18 2.89
CA ARG A 156 6.16 -14.65 2.01
C ARG A 156 7.46 -14.40 2.79
N ASN A 157 7.38 -13.81 3.98
CA ASN A 157 8.55 -13.55 4.81
C ASN A 157 9.24 -14.85 5.22
N ARG A 158 8.50 -15.88 5.65
CA ARG A 158 9.09 -17.20 5.99
C ARG A 158 9.83 -17.80 4.79
N ILE A 159 9.21 -17.80 3.62
CA ILE A 159 9.81 -18.33 2.39
C ILE A 159 11.03 -17.49 1.98
N TYR A 160 10.95 -16.17 2.08
CA TYR A 160 12.06 -15.28 1.72
C TYR A 160 13.25 -15.44 2.67
N ASP A 161 13.00 -15.64 3.95
CA ASP A 161 14.05 -15.92 4.93
C ASP A 161 14.72 -17.27 4.63
N GLN A 162 13.94 -18.32 4.35
CA GLN A 162 14.49 -19.62 3.96
C GLN A 162 15.30 -19.53 2.66
N ARG A 163 14.77 -18.86 1.63
CA ARG A 163 15.47 -18.63 0.36
C ARG A 163 16.76 -17.84 0.57
N ARG A 164 16.73 -16.82 1.44
CA ARG A 164 17.91 -16.03 1.76
C ARG A 164 18.97 -16.90 2.42
N ARG A 165 18.62 -17.71 3.44
CA ARG A 165 19.54 -18.66 4.08
C ARG A 165 20.20 -19.58 3.06
N ILE A 166 19.41 -20.19 2.17
CA ILE A 166 19.91 -21.06 1.09
C ILE A 166 20.94 -20.35 0.20
N LEU A 167 20.70 -19.08 -0.13
CA LEU A 167 21.56 -18.32 -1.03
C LEU A 167 22.81 -17.73 -0.34
N THR A 168 22.79 -17.56 0.98
CA THR A 168 23.85 -16.86 1.72
C THR A 168 24.71 -17.76 2.59
N GLU A 169 24.19 -18.90 3.05
CA GLU A 169 24.92 -19.78 3.96
C GLU A 169 25.96 -20.63 3.19
N PRO A 170 27.18 -20.79 3.72
CA PRO A 170 28.21 -21.61 3.09
C PRO A 170 27.86 -23.11 3.02
N SER A 171 27.00 -23.60 3.91
CA SER A 171 26.55 -24.98 3.97
C SER A 171 25.18 -25.07 4.63
N LEU A 172 24.31 -25.89 4.07
CA LEU A 172 22.96 -26.16 4.58
C LEU A 172 22.85 -27.53 5.26
N ARG A 173 23.98 -28.21 5.49
CA ARG A 173 24.01 -29.58 5.97
C ARG A 173 23.18 -29.78 7.24
N LEU A 174 23.39 -28.95 8.26
CA LEU A 174 22.64 -29.02 9.53
C LEU A 174 21.14 -28.79 9.30
N THR A 175 20.78 -27.83 8.45
CA THR A 175 19.36 -27.58 8.12
C THR A 175 18.70 -28.78 7.43
N VAL A 176 19.44 -29.46 6.55
CA VAL A 176 18.93 -30.67 5.87
C VAL A 176 18.86 -31.85 6.85
N GLU A 177 19.87 -32.03 7.71
CA GLU A 177 19.85 -33.05 8.77
C GLU A 177 18.66 -32.83 9.73
N ASP A 178 18.38 -31.59 10.13
CA ASP A 178 17.19 -31.26 10.94
C ASP A 178 15.87 -31.58 10.20
N MET A 179 15.80 -31.30 8.90
CA MET A 179 14.61 -31.61 8.08
C MET A 179 14.40 -33.12 7.94
N ILE A 180 15.47 -33.89 7.74
CA ILE A 180 15.42 -35.35 7.68
C ILE A 180 14.97 -35.91 9.02
N GLY A 181 15.55 -35.45 10.13
CA GLY A 181 15.18 -35.88 11.47
C GLY A 181 13.70 -35.64 11.80
N ALA A 182 13.18 -34.47 11.41
CA ALA A 182 11.75 -34.15 11.59
C ALA A 182 10.84 -35.09 10.77
N GLU A 183 11.17 -35.35 9.50
CA GLU A 183 10.39 -36.26 8.66
C GLU A 183 10.43 -37.71 9.18
N VAL A 184 11.61 -38.18 9.63
CA VAL A 184 11.77 -39.51 10.24
C VAL A 184 10.92 -39.62 11.52
N GLY A 185 10.94 -38.60 12.37
CA GLY A 185 10.10 -38.54 13.58
C GLY A 185 8.61 -38.61 13.26
N ASP A 186 8.16 -37.87 12.25
CA ASP A 186 6.75 -37.89 11.81
C ASP A 186 6.35 -39.28 11.27
N LEU A 187 7.21 -39.94 10.51
CA LEU A 187 6.99 -41.31 10.04
C LEU A 187 6.91 -42.30 11.21
N VAL A 188 7.85 -42.24 12.15
CA VAL A 188 7.81 -43.12 13.35
C VAL A 188 6.52 -42.89 14.12
N ALA A 189 6.10 -41.65 14.34
CA ALA A 189 4.84 -41.34 15.01
C ALA A 189 3.62 -41.89 14.26
N GLN A 190 3.61 -41.78 12.93
CA GLN A 190 2.54 -42.29 12.07
C GLN A 190 2.42 -43.83 12.12
N PHE A 191 3.53 -44.56 12.05
CA PHE A 191 3.51 -46.03 11.98
C PHE A 191 3.53 -46.73 13.35
N THR A 192 3.76 -45.99 14.44
CA THR A 192 3.70 -46.50 15.81
C THR A 192 2.51 -45.97 16.60
N THR A 193 1.41 -45.56 15.95
CA THR A 193 0.26 -44.91 16.61
C THR A 193 -0.43 -45.78 17.69
N GLY A 194 -0.33 -47.11 17.60
CA GLY A 194 -0.93 -48.04 18.56
C GLY A 194 -0.32 -47.97 19.96
N ASP A 195 -1.12 -48.34 20.97
CA ASP A 195 -0.71 -48.31 22.39
C ASP A 195 0.21 -49.49 22.76
N TYR A 196 0.18 -50.55 21.94
CA TYR A 196 0.98 -51.76 22.11
C TYR A 196 1.90 -52.00 20.91
N GLU A 197 3.05 -52.64 21.17
CA GLU A 197 4.08 -52.88 20.14
C GLU A 197 3.60 -53.78 18.99
N ASP A 198 2.65 -54.68 19.26
CA ASP A 198 2.06 -55.58 18.25
C ASP A 198 1.09 -54.87 17.29
N GLU A 199 0.70 -53.63 17.60
CA GLU A 199 -0.10 -52.77 16.73
C GLU A 199 0.78 -51.90 15.80
N TRP A 200 2.10 -51.92 15.99
CA TRP A 200 3.01 -51.08 15.21
C TRP A 200 3.30 -51.67 13.82
N GLN A 201 3.25 -50.81 12.82
CA GLN A 201 3.44 -51.14 11.41
C GLN A 201 4.91 -50.95 11.02
N LEU A 202 5.80 -51.74 11.64
CA LEU A 202 7.26 -51.59 11.50
C LEU A 202 7.75 -51.94 10.09
N ASP A 203 7.11 -52.88 9.41
CA ASP A 203 7.40 -53.20 8.01
C ASP A 203 7.13 -52.00 7.10
N GLU A 204 5.98 -51.36 7.27
CA GLU A 204 5.57 -50.19 6.51
C GLU A 204 6.44 -48.97 6.84
N LEU A 205 6.84 -48.80 8.10
CA LEU A 205 7.79 -47.76 8.52
C LEU A 205 9.12 -47.89 7.78
N ILE A 206 9.69 -49.10 7.69
CA ILE A 206 10.95 -49.33 6.95
C ILE A 206 10.78 -49.00 5.47
N GLN A 207 9.64 -49.35 4.85
CA GLN A 207 9.38 -49.00 3.46
C GLN A 207 9.24 -47.49 3.25
N ALA A 208 8.57 -46.78 4.18
CA ALA A 208 8.44 -45.34 4.14
C ALA A 208 9.81 -44.65 4.28
N LEU A 209 10.64 -45.10 5.22
CA LEU A 209 12.00 -44.59 5.42
C LEU A 209 12.88 -44.78 4.18
N ARG A 210 12.81 -45.93 3.51
CA ARG A 210 13.51 -46.18 2.24
C ARG A 210 13.07 -45.24 1.11
N GLY A 211 11.85 -44.71 1.17
CA GLY A 211 11.33 -43.73 0.21
C GLY A 211 11.87 -42.32 0.42
N VAL A 212 12.27 -41.98 1.64
CA VAL A 212 12.72 -40.63 2.03
C VAL A 212 14.25 -40.55 2.13
N VAL A 213 14.89 -41.60 2.62
CA VAL A 213 16.33 -41.65 2.93
C VAL A 213 17.03 -42.56 1.92
N HIS A 214 18.04 -42.03 1.21
CA HIS A 214 18.75 -42.77 0.15
C HIS A 214 19.70 -43.86 0.68
N HIS A 215 20.12 -43.81 1.95
CA HIS A 215 21.17 -44.68 2.51
C HIS A 215 20.68 -45.68 3.58
N VAL A 216 19.39 -46.03 3.59
CA VAL A 216 18.89 -47.07 4.50
C VAL A 216 19.54 -48.43 4.18
N PRO A 217 20.13 -49.13 5.17
CA PRO A 217 20.71 -50.46 4.98
C PRO A 217 19.70 -51.46 4.41
N ALA A 218 20.11 -52.23 3.41
CA ALA A 218 19.24 -53.21 2.74
C ALA A 218 18.82 -54.36 3.67
N ASP A 219 19.60 -54.61 4.72
CA ASP A 219 19.40 -55.58 5.78
C ASP A 219 18.61 -55.02 6.98
N LEU A 220 18.16 -53.76 6.92
CA LEU A 220 17.24 -53.23 7.91
C LEU A 220 15.92 -54.00 7.87
N THR A 221 15.58 -54.60 9.01
CA THR A 221 14.44 -55.49 9.19
C THR A 221 13.70 -55.10 10.48
N PRO A 222 12.37 -55.35 10.57
CA PRO A 222 11.56 -54.96 11.74
C PRO A 222 12.08 -55.52 13.07
N GLU A 223 12.77 -56.67 13.03
CA GLU A 223 13.36 -57.34 14.18
C GLU A 223 14.32 -56.43 14.97
N ARG A 224 14.96 -55.47 14.29
CA ARG A 224 15.86 -54.50 14.94
C ARG A 224 15.13 -53.65 15.98
N TRP A 225 13.86 -53.34 15.75
CA TRP A 225 13.05 -52.44 16.58
C TRP A 225 12.06 -53.16 17.50
N GLN A 226 12.09 -54.49 17.53
CA GLN A 226 11.28 -55.27 18.46
C GLN A 226 11.71 -55.01 19.91
N ASN A 227 10.75 -54.76 20.81
CA ASN A 227 10.99 -54.40 22.22
C ASN A 227 11.72 -53.07 22.44
N MET A 228 11.85 -52.22 21.40
CA MET A 228 12.33 -50.86 21.55
C MET A 228 11.16 -49.91 21.80
N LYS A 229 11.38 -48.92 22.67
CA LYS A 229 10.39 -47.83 22.86
C LYS A 229 10.39 -46.91 21.64
N ARG A 230 9.27 -46.21 21.41
CA ARG A 230 9.11 -45.24 20.31
C ARG A 230 10.29 -44.27 20.22
N ASP A 231 10.67 -43.62 21.32
CA ASP A 231 11.80 -42.67 21.35
C ASP A 231 13.15 -43.31 20.94
N GLN A 232 13.32 -44.61 21.21
CA GLN A 232 14.53 -45.35 20.83
C GLN A 232 14.51 -45.72 19.35
N ILE A 233 13.34 -46.06 18.80
CA ILE A 233 13.15 -46.31 17.37
C ILE A 233 13.40 -45.02 16.59
N GLU A 234 12.87 -43.90 17.07
CA GLU A 234 13.09 -42.58 16.47
C GLU A 234 14.58 -42.22 16.43
N ALA A 235 15.28 -42.33 17.57
CA ALA A 235 16.71 -42.04 17.63
C ALA A 235 17.55 -42.94 16.69
N ASP A 236 17.27 -44.24 16.67
CA ASP A 236 17.96 -45.20 15.79
C ASP A 236 17.64 -44.94 14.31
N ALA A 237 16.39 -44.62 13.98
CA ALA A 237 15.98 -44.27 12.62
C ALA A 237 16.63 -42.98 12.13
N ILE A 238 16.80 -41.98 13.00
CA ILE A 238 17.53 -40.74 12.68
C ILE A 238 19.03 -41.00 12.49
N GLU A 239 19.64 -41.89 13.29
CA GLU A 239 21.05 -42.26 13.14
C GLU A 239 21.33 -43.03 11.84
N ILE A 240 20.34 -43.81 11.37
CA ILE A 240 20.39 -44.52 10.09
C ILE A 240 20.27 -43.55 8.89
N ALA A 241 19.62 -42.40 9.08
CA ALA A 241 19.26 -41.46 8.02
C ALA A 241 20.38 -40.47 7.63
#